data_AF-A0A4V5NAA5-F1
#
_entry.id   AF-A0A4V5NAA5-F1
#
_cell.length_a   1.000
_cell.length_b   1.000
_cell.length_c   1.000
_cell.angle_alpha   90.00
_cell.angle_beta   90.00
_cell.angle_gamma   90.00
#
_symmetry.space_group_name_H-M   'P 1'
#
loop_
_entity.id
_entity.type
_entity.pdbx_description
1 polymer ?
#
loop_
_entity_poly.entity_id
_entity_poly.type
_entity_poly.pdbx_seq_one_letter_code
_entity_poly.pdbx_strand_id
1 'polypeptide(L)'
;MPRPRLRPTRRPSLAASALFALVLLAAAPTPAVASIGDRAPAYRRCTAACEAIRCHPGHSTTDAAAAPPNVDDYPVKSLFWPCGDTCRYVCQHYLTDLALSATQQTPASSTLEDLPAGHQVQFHGKWPFHRLDLSSLPWFPFLPLKILTALFLPKLQEPFSVLFSFGNLYAHYRGLSTLRNLSHRGRMTEGKRLARVYETYAWSGIVAWIASVVFHSRDVDWTERADYFAAAGTMLVGLWAGVVRVKGWYSAPLLGREKPRHQRPQRRAAPLAWTVAVAAVFVLHCSYLGSLDRFNYTYNMQFNVLVALLTIALWTAWSYRQSRLPNPSNFSRRQLSSYPSARARFRAPHYLSPLLPLILLPLLTTLELLDFPPIGFGTGLRLLDAHALWHLSTIPVVWMWYRFLIKDVRWIDGQGEGGDPNSVLPAAPGSASLDTAAVAAAAAAADGASGRGSHGAGGPNGGGSSWVLERLEREGRKSSFALGGAGGGGSGADHVTSSSAATGSDTAVNGAVRRESSSSGGGGAGSTVGSAGAGKVKGVD
;
A
#
# COMPACT_ATOMS: atom_id res chain seq x y z
N MET A 1 25.73 -56.56 -15.66
CA MET A 1 26.17 -55.60 -14.63
C MET A 1 25.10 -54.54 -14.42
N PRO A 2 24.77 -54.14 -13.18
CA PRO A 2 23.88 -53.00 -12.93
C PRO A 2 24.63 -51.67 -13.12
N ARG A 3 24.02 -50.68 -13.79
CA ARG A 3 24.61 -49.34 -13.92
C ARG A 3 24.68 -48.65 -12.54
N PRO A 4 25.80 -48.00 -12.17
CA PRO A 4 25.94 -47.33 -10.88
C PRO A 4 24.96 -46.15 -10.79
N ARG A 5 24.16 -46.12 -9.71
CA ARG A 5 23.27 -44.99 -9.43
C ARG A 5 24.09 -43.82 -8.88
N LEU A 6 24.43 -42.86 -9.75
CA LEU A 6 25.06 -41.60 -9.38
C LEU A 6 24.31 -40.97 -8.19
N ARG A 7 25.03 -40.78 -7.06
CA ARG A 7 24.47 -40.06 -5.90
C ARG A 7 24.26 -38.59 -6.32
N PRO A 8 23.08 -37.99 -6.10
CA PRO A 8 22.90 -36.57 -6.36
C PRO A 8 23.78 -35.76 -5.40
N THR A 9 24.76 -35.05 -5.95
CA THR A 9 25.70 -34.25 -5.16
C THR A 9 24.96 -33.14 -4.41
N ARG A 10 25.30 -32.94 -3.13
CA ARG A 10 24.80 -31.80 -2.34
C ARG A 10 25.44 -30.51 -2.85
N ARG A 11 24.92 -29.95 -3.95
CA ARG A 11 25.15 -28.53 -4.25
C ARG A 11 24.49 -27.71 -3.13
N PRO A 12 25.21 -26.83 -2.40
CA PRO A 12 24.57 -25.88 -1.50
C PRO A 12 23.64 -24.96 -2.30
N SER A 13 22.74 -24.26 -1.61
CA SER A 13 21.83 -23.32 -2.28
C SER A 13 22.61 -22.12 -2.79
N LEU A 14 23.05 -22.18 -4.05
CA LEU A 14 23.81 -21.10 -4.71
C LEU A 14 23.12 -19.73 -4.57
N ALA A 15 21.79 -19.70 -4.55
CA ALA A 15 21.01 -18.48 -4.34
C ALA A 15 21.22 -17.83 -2.95
N ALA A 16 21.49 -18.61 -1.90
CA ALA A 16 21.75 -18.07 -0.55
C ALA A 16 23.15 -17.47 -0.45
N SER A 17 24.17 -18.16 -0.97
CA SER A 17 25.55 -17.66 -1.01
C SER A 17 25.68 -16.44 -1.94
N ALA A 18 24.98 -16.43 -3.08
CA ALA A 18 24.96 -15.29 -3.99
C ALA A 18 24.27 -14.07 -3.38
N LEU A 19 23.14 -14.25 -2.69
CA LEU A 19 22.45 -13.16 -1.99
C LEU A 19 23.36 -12.51 -0.93
N PHE A 20 24.06 -13.32 -0.13
CA PHE A 20 24.98 -12.84 0.89
C PHE A 20 26.19 -12.09 0.30
N ALA A 21 26.77 -12.61 -0.79
CA ALA A 21 27.87 -11.94 -1.49
C ALA A 21 27.44 -10.60 -2.13
N LEU A 22 26.24 -10.53 -2.72
CA LEU A 22 25.71 -9.31 -3.33
C LEU A 22 25.39 -8.23 -2.27
N VAL A 23 24.91 -8.61 -1.08
CA VAL A 23 24.71 -7.68 0.05
C VAL A 23 26.04 -7.09 0.54
N LEU A 24 27.15 -7.85 0.47
CA LEU A 24 28.48 -7.34 0.81
C LEU A 24 29.04 -6.41 -0.27
N LEU A 25 28.77 -6.64 -1.56
CA LEU A 25 29.18 -5.71 -2.63
C LEU A 25 28.45 -4.35 -2.56
N ALA A 26 27.21 -4.31 -2.06
CA ALA A 26 26.45 -3.07 -1.86
C ALA A 26 26.95 -2.20 -0.68
N ALA A 27 27.91 -2.68 0.11
CA ALA A 27 28.40 -1.99 1.32
C ALA A 27 29.56 -1.01 1.07
N ALA A 28 29.85 -0.65 -0.18
CA ALA A 28 30.92 0.28 -0.52
C ALA A 28 30.59 1.72 -0.04
N PRO A 29 31.42 2.35 0.81
CA PRO A 29 31.10 3.65 1.39
C PRO A 29 31.30 4.78 0.38
N THR A 30 30.23 5.53 0.09
CA THR A 30 30.26 6.81 -0.63
C THR A 30 30.41 7.98 0.34
N PRO A 31 31.15 9.05 -0.02
CA PRO A 31 31.29 10.23 0.84
C PRO A 31 29.95 10.97 0.99
N ALA A 32 29.53 11.23 2.23
CA ALA A 32 28.29 11.93 2.53
C ALA A 32 28.43 13.45 2.28
N VAL A 33 27.81 13.93 1.21
CA VAL A 33 27.77 15.35 0.84
C VAL A 33 26.59 16.01 1.57
N ALA A 34 26.86 16.85 2.58
CA ALA A 34 25.83 17.70 3.20
C ALA A 34 25.15 18.60 2.15
N SER A 35 23.86 18.89 2.30
CA SER A 35 23.05 19.53 1.26
C SER A 35 23.43 21.00 1.01
N ILE A 36 22.94 21.58 -0.08
CA ILE A 36 23.28 22.95 -0.50
C ILE A 36 22.82 23.95 0.57
N GLY A 37 21.58 23.81 1.07
CA GLY A 37 21.07 24.63 2.17
C GLY A 37 21.84 24.47 3.49
N ASP A 38 22.41 23.29 3.76
CA ASP A 38 23.25 23.05 4.95
C ASP A 38 24.60 23.77 4.89
N ARG A 39 25.04 24.12 3.68
CA ARG A 39 26.33 24.76 3.39
C ARG A 39 26.21 26.27 3.35
N ALA A 40 25.09 26.79 2.84
CA ALA A 40 24.80 28.21 2.73
C ALA A 40 25.02 28.97 4.07
N PRO A 41 25.94 29.94 4.13
CA PRO A 41 26.15 30.75 5.33
C PRO A 41 24.89 31.50 5.79
N ALA A 42 24.04 31.93 4.85
CA ALA A 42 22.73 32.52 5.13
C ALA A 42 21.84 31.64 6.03
N TYR A 43 21.75 30.34 5.75
CA TYR A 43 20.95 29.41 6.56
C TYR A 43 21.50 29.27 7.97
N ARG A 44 22.82 29.15 8.09
CA ARG A 44 23.52 28.99 9.38
C ARG A 44 23.37 30.22 10.27
N ARG A 45 23.47 31.44 9.71
CA ARG A 45 23.21 32.66 10.48
C ARG A 45 21.74 32.80 10.86
N CYS A 46 20.81 32.50 9.94
CA CYS A 46 19.38 32.56 10.24
C CYS A 46 18.99 31.63 11.39
N THR A 47 19.45 30.36 11.37
CA THR A 47 19.15 29.41 12.44
C THR A 47 19.80 29.81 13.76
N ALA A 48 21.07 30.24 13.76
CA ALA A 48 21.75 30.70 14.96
C ALA A 48 21.09 31.95 15.58
N ALA A 49 20.70 32.94 14.77
CA ALA A 49 20.01 34.14 15.23
C ALA A 49 18.63 33.79 15.82
N CYS A 50 17.86 32.94 15.14
CA CYS A 50 16.57 32.46 15.64
C CYS A 50 16.71 31.68 16.96
N GLU A 51 17.68 30.76 17.05
CA GLU A 51 17.88 29.94 18.26
C GLU A 51 18.35 30.79 19.44
N ALA A 52 19.21 31.78 19.22
CA ALA A 52 19.62 32.72 20.26
C ALA A 52 18.45 33.61 20.75
N ILE A 53 17.62 34.13 19.85
CA ILE A 53 16.50 35.01 20.20
C ILE A 53 15.37 34.24 20.91
N ARG A 54 14.94 33.08 20.40
CA ARG A 54 13.73 32.39 20.88
C ARG A 54 14.00 31.15 21.75
N CYS A 55 15.14 30.49 21.61
CA CYS A 55 15.47 29.29 22.39
C CYS A 55 16.36 29.59 23.60
N HIS A 56 17.20 30.63 23.52
CA HIS A 56 18.12 31.07 24.58
C HIS A 56 17.98 32.56 24.96
N PRO A 57 16.76 33.04 25.27
CA PRO A 57 16.51 34.46 25.57
C PRO A 57 17.37 34.93 26.75
N GLY A 58 18.23 35.92 26.49
CA GLY A 58 19.20 36.46 27.45
C GLY A 58 20.66 36.43 26.95
N HIS A 59 20.96 35.76 25.83
CA HIS A 59 22.23 35.97 25.12
C HIS A 59 22.10 37.13 24.13
N SER A 60 22.98 38.12 24.24
CA SER A 60 23.05 39.25 23.30
C SER A 60 23.57 38.78 21.95
N THR A 61 22.94 39.21 20.86
CA THR A 61 23.35 38.90 19.48
C THR A 61 23.68 40.17 18.73
N THR A 62 24.77 40.15 17.95
CA THR A 62 25.12 41.22 17.00
C THR A 62 24.24 41.18 15.74
N ASP A 63 23.77 39.98 15.39
CA ASP A 63 23.23 39.66 14.07
C ASP A 63 21.69 39.47 14.10
N ALA A 64 20.98 40.18 14.98
CA ALA A 64 19.51 40.06 15.10
C ALA A 64 18.77 40.33 13.76
N ALA A 65 19.37 41.13 12.87
CA ALA A 65 18.87 41.38 11.51
C ALA A 65 18.92 40.16 10.57
N ALA A 66 19.58 39.06 10.95
CA ALA A 66 19.61 37.80 10.20
C ALA A 66 18.46 36.84 10.60
N ALA A 67 17.67 37.16 11.63
CA ALA A 67 16.53 36.36 12.03
C ALA A 67 15.35 36.53 11.03
N PRO A 68 14.54 35.48 10.79
CA PRO A 68 13.44 35.56 9.83
C PRO A 68 12.28 36.41 10.42
N PRO A 69 11.65 37.32 9.64
CA PRO A 69 10.71 38.30 10.18
C PRO A 69 9.42 37.67 10.75
N ASN A 70 8.97 36.55 10.18
CA ASN A 70 7.73 35.88 10.55
C ASN A 70 7.95 34.81 11.65
N VAL A 71 8.99 34.95 12.49
CA VAL A 71 9.35 33.91 13.48
C VAL A 71 8.34 33.79 14.62
N ASP A 72 7.62 34.88 14.94
CA ASP A 72 6.66 34.91 16.05
C ASP A 72 5.30 34.27 15.73
N ASP A 73 4.95 34.11 14.45
CA ASP A 73 3.78 33.34 14.00
C ASP A 73 3.84 31.86 14.42
N TYR A 74 5.05 31.37 14.77
CA TYR A 74 5.31 29.98 15.12
C TYR A 74 5.42 29.78 16.64
N PRO A 75 4.86 28.67 17.18
CA PRO A 75 5.00 28.36 18.60
C PRO A 75 6.46 28.06 18.95
N VAL A 76 6.99 28.76 19.96
CA VAL A 76 8.38 28.63 20.46
C VAL A 76 8.78 27.18 20.71
N LYS A 77 7.86 26.39 21.25
CA LYS A 77 7.99 24.93 21.44
C LYS A 77 6.61 24.29 21.41
N SER A 78 6.54 23.04 20.95
CA SER A 78 5.34 22.20 21.00
C SER A 78 5.72 20.80 21.48
N LEU A 79 4.72 19.99 21.86
CA LEU A 79 4.98 18.56 22.09
C LEU A 79 5.48 17.96 20.76
N PHE A 80 6.61 17.24 20.83
CA PHE A 80 7.36 16.73 19.66
C PHE A 80 7.93 17.79 18.70
N TRP A 81 7.89 19.09 19.05
CA TRP A 81 8.57 20.16 18.29
C TRP A 81 9.46 21.04 19.18
N PRO A 82 10.77 20.74 19.28
CA PRO A 82 11.72 21.58 20.01
C PRO A 82 11.99 22.89 19.25
N CYS A 83 12.42 23.92 19.98
CA CYS A 83 12.61 25.28 19.44
C CYS A 83 13.58 25.34 18.25
N GLY A 84 14.67 24.56 18.25
CA GLY A 84 15.58 24.46 17.10
C GLY A 84 14.92 23.88 15.83
N ASP A 85 14.02 22.90 15.95
CA ASP A 85 13.26 22.37 14.81
C ASP A 85 12.17 23.35 14.31
N THR A 86 11.79 24.34 15.13
CA THR A 86 11.02 25.51 14.69
C THR A 86 11.94 26.47 13.93
N CYS A 87 13.11 26.83 14.48
CA CYS A 87 14.04 27.75 13.82
C CYS A 87 14.56 27.24 12.46
N ARG A 88 14.95 25.97 12.37
CA ARG A 88 15.32 25.30 11.09
C ARG A 88 14.20 25.41 10.05
N TYR A 89 12.96 25.25 10.48
CA TYR A 89 11.78 25.34 9.64
C TYR A 89 11.48 26.76 9.16
N VAL A 90 11.47 27.76 10.05
CA VAL A 90 11.22 29.14 9.62
C VAL A 90 12.34 29.62 8.69
N CYS A 91 13.59 29.26 8.96
CA CYS A 91 14.74 29.64 8.12
C CYS A 91 14.78 28.97 6.74
N GLN A 92 14.43 27.67 6.62
CA GLN A 92 14.36 27.04 5.28
C GLN A 92 13.28 27.71 4.42
N HIS A 93 12.14 28.09 5.02
CA HIS A 93 11.05 28.73 4.30
C HIS A 93 11.40 30.15 3.91
N TYR A 94 11.79 30.99 4.88
CA TYR A 94 12.20 32.38 4.64
C TYR A 94 13.26 32.50 3.53
N LEU A 95 14.30 31.67 3.57
CA LEU A 95 15.36 31.72 2.56
C LEU A 95 14.94 31.13 1.21
N THR A 96 14.03 30.14 1.18
CA THR A 96 13.47 29.64 -0.10
C THR A 96 12.51 30.65 -0.71
N ASP A 97 11.70 31.35 0.08
CA ASP A 97 10.80 32.41 -0.38
C ASP A 97 11.60 33.61 -0.91
N LEU A 98 12.67 33.99 -0.20
CA LEU A 98 13.63 34.98 -0.67
C LEU A 98 14.27 34.56 -1.99
N ALA A 99 14.79 33.32 -2.08
CA ALA A 99 15.43 32.80 -3.29
C ALA A 99 14.48 32.74 -4.49
N LEU A 100 13.22 32.34 -4.30
CA LEU A 100 12.19 32.33 -5.33
C LEU A 100 11.71 33.74 -5.74
N SER A 101 11.75 34.71 -4.82
CA SER A 101 11.42 36.11 -5.11
C SER A 101 12.53 36.87 -5.85
N ALA A 102 13.79 36.42 -5.71
CA ALA A 102 14.95 37.04 -6.33
C ALA A 102 14.96 36.79 -7.85
N THR A 103 14.78 37.85 -8.63
CA THR A 103 14.96 37.79 -10.09
C THR A 103 16.44 37.77 -10.45
N GLN A 104 16.80 37.20 -11.60
CA GLN A 104 18.18 37.18 -12.11
C GLN A 104 18.78 38.58 -12.40
N GLN A 105 17.99 39.65 -12.28
CA GLN A 105 18.40 41.03 -12.56
C GLN A 105 18.73 41.84 -11.31
N THR A 106 18.22 41.45 -10.14
CA THR A 106 18.81 41.89 -8.86
C THR A 106 20.09 41.10 -8.61
N PRO A 107 21.24 41.75 -8.30
CA PRO A 107 22.39 41.01 -7.80
C PRO A 107 21.95 40.27 -6.54
N ALA A 108 22.31 38.97 -6.43
CA ALA A 108 21.91 38.14 -5.29
C ALA A 108 22.27 38.87 -3.99
N SER A 109 21.26 39.25 -3.21
CA SER A 109 21.45 40.13 -2.06
C SER A 109 22.38 39.47 -1.05
N SER A 110 23.09 40.28 -0.26
CA SER A 110 23.98 39.82 0.83
C SER A 110 23.27 38.98 1.91
N THR A 111 21.95 38.79 1.80
CA THR A 111 21.13 37.89 2.61
C THR A 111 21.00 36.47 2.06
N LEU A 112 21.30 36.21 0.78
CA LEU A 112 21.15 34.89 0.15
C LEU A 112 22.38 34.00 0.21
N GLU A 113 23.59 34.57 0.33
CA GLU A 113 24.91 33.90 0.45
C GLU A 113 24.96 32.40 0.08
N ASP A 114 25.43 32.15 -1.15
CA ASP A 114 25.56 30.84 -1.81
C ASP A 114 24.25 30.10 -2.15
N LEU A 115 23.07 30.67 -1.86
CA LEU A 115 21.78 30.15 -2.36
C LEU A 115 21.48 30.62 -3.80
N PRO A 116 21.04 29.72 -4.71
CA PRO A 116 20.75 30.07 -6.10
C PRO A 116 19.41 30.81 -6.24
N ALA A 117 19.44 32.01 -6.82
CA ALA A 117 18.23 32.78 -7.14
C ALA A 117 17.31 32.04 -8.14
N GLY A 118 16.00 32.21 -7.98
CA GLY A 118 14.95 31.57 -8.77
C GLY A 118 14.75 30.07 -8.53
N HIS A 119 15.50 29.45 -7.60
CA HIS A 119 15.50 28.00 -7.39
C HIS A 119 15.21 27.63 -5.93
N GLN A 120 14.52 26.50 -5.73
CA GLN A 120 14.47 25.85 -4.42
C GLN A 120 15.75 25.04 -4.21
N VAL A 121 16.20 24.89 -2.95
CA VAL A 121 17.24 23.93 -2.57
C VAL A 121 16.76 23.04 -1.42
N GLN A 122 17.43 21.91 -1.24
CA GLN A 122 17.25 21.06 -0.08
C GLN A 122 18.00 21.59 1.15
N PHE A 123 17.42 21.35 2.32
CA PHE A 123 17.99 21.58 3.66
C PHE A 123 17.93 20.25 4.41
N HIS A 124 19.01 19.85 5.08
CA HIS A 124 19.16 18.54 5.74
C HIS A 124 18.85 17.33 4.82
N GLY A 125 19.05 17.50 3.50
CA GLY A 125 18.73 16.48 2.48
C GLY A 125 17.25 16.37 2.12
N LYS A 126 16.41 17.33 2.51
CA LYS A 126 14.95 17.33 2.28
C LYS A 126 14.47 18.67 1.74
N TRP A 127 13.33 18.67 1.06
CA TRP A 127 12.73 19.88 0.51
C TRP A 127 11.91 20.68 1.55
N PRO A 128 11.75 22.01 1.36
CA PRO A 128 10.99 22.86 2.28
C PRO A 128 9.47 22.72 2.08
N PHE A 129 8.86 21.67 2.64
CA PHE A 129 7.42 21.46 2.68
C PHE A 129 6.72 22.33 3.73
N HIS A 130 5.58 22.93 3.39
CA HIS A 130 4.72 23.55 4.39
C HIS A 130 3.94 22.48 5.17
N ARG A 131 4.04 22.52 6.50
CA ARG A 131 3.32 21.59 7.38
C ARG A 131 1.84 21.95 7.47
N LEU A 132 0.97 20.94 7.51
CA LEU A 132 -0.46 21.12 7.71
C LEU A 132 -0.80 20.92 9.20
N ASP A 133 -1.24 21.98 9.87
CA ASP A 133 -1.71 21.91 11.26
C ASP A 133 -3.23 21.66 11.29
N LEU A 134 -3.61 20.51 11.85
CA LEU A 134 -4.97 20.04 12.01
C LEU A 134 -5.46 20.15 13.47
N SER A 135 -4.63 20.65 14.39
CA SER A 135 -4.96 20.72 15.83
C SER A 135 -6.14 21.66 16.15
N SER A 136 -6.45 22.60 15.26
CA SER A 136 -7.57 23.51 15.33
C SER A 136 -8.92 22.92 14.87
N LEU A 137 -8.94 21.71 14.30
CA LEU A 137 -10.17 21.14 13.74
C LEU A 137 -11.13 20.61 14.82
N PRO A 138 -12.42 21.02 14.80
CA PRO A 138 -13.35 20.79 15.92
C PRO A 138 -13.73 19.32 16.15
N TRP A 139 -13.45 18.43 15.20
CA TRP A 139 -13.71 16.99 15.32
C TRP A 139 -12.56 16.19 15.95
N PHE A 140 -11.36 16.76 16.03
CA PHE A 140 -10.16 16.12 16.61
C PHE A 140 -10.34 15.59 18.05
N PRO A 141 -10.97 16.31 19.01
CA PRO A 141 -11.12 15.82 20.38
C PRO A 141 -12.11 14.66 20.56
N PHE A 142 -12.83 14.25 19.51
CA PHE A 142 -13.85 13.21 19.54
C PHE A 142 -13.41 11.84 19.00
N LEU A 143 -12.20 11.71 18.41
CA LEU A 143 -11.72 10.41 17.97
C LEU A 143 -11.45 9.46 19.17
N PRO A 144 -11.83 8.17 19.10
CA PRO A 144 -11.74 7.24 20.23
C PRO A 144 -10.31 6.80 20.57
N LEU A 145 -9.31 7.17 19.76
CA LEU A 145 -7.90 6.81 19.93
C LEU A 145 -7.06 8.04 20.30
N LYS A 146 -7.48 8.79 21.32
CA LYS A 146 -6.94 10.12 21.71
C LYS A 146 -5.40 10.19 21.82
N ILE A 147 -4.74 9.09 22.22
CA ILE A 147 -3.27 9.02 22.32
C ILE A 147 -2.63 8.94 20.93
N LEU A 148 -3.16 8.10 20.03
CA LEU A 148 -2.63 7.96 18.66
C LEU A 148 -2.94 9.19 17.80
N THR A 149 -4.10 9.81 17.97
CA THR A 149 -4.39 11.09 17.29
C THR A 149 -3.46 12.18 17.79
N ALA A 150 -3.33 12.37 19.11
CA ALA A 150 -2.49 13.43 19.69
C ALA A 150 -0.98 13.29 19.38
N LEU A 151 -0.47 12.07 19.14
CA LEU A 151 0.94 11.89 18.75
C LEU A 151 1.21 12.18 17.26
N PHE A 152 0.32 11.79 16.35
CA PHE A 152 0.67 11.64 14.93
C PHE A 152 -0.22 12.41 13.92
N LEU A 153 -1.41 12.88 14.31
CA LEU A 153 -2.33 13.56 13.39
C LEU A 153 -2.46 15.09 13.54
N PRO A 154 -1.99 15.81 14.57
CA PRO A 154 -2.29 17.24 14.71
C PRO A 154 -1.43 18.12 13.79
N LYS A 155 -0.28 17.62 13.34
CA LYS A 155 0.65 18.33 12.44
C LYS A 155 1.22 17.29 11.49
N LEU A 156 0.97 17.45 10.19
CA LEU A 156 1.51 16.58 9.14
C LEU A 156 2.70 17.29 8.48
N GLN A 157 3.88 16.66 8.44
CA GLN A 157 5.04 17.25 7.79
C GLN A 157 4.93 17.21 6.26
N GLU A 158 4.48 16.09 5.70
CA GLU A 158 4.22 15.91 4.27
C GLU A 158 2.77 15.45 4.04
N PRO A 159 1.80 16.38 3.94
CA PRO A 159 0.37 16.04 3.97
C PRO A 159 -0.07 15.10 2.84
N PHE A 160 0.55 15.21 1.65
CA PHE A 160 0.24 14.33 0.52
C PHE A 160 0.92 12.95 0.63
N SER A 161 2.19 12.86 1.06
CA SER A 161 2.86 11.57 1.33
C SER A 161 2.07 10.75 2.36
N VAL A 162 1.56 11.39 3.44
CA VAL A 162 0.66 10.77 4.42
C VAL A 162 -0.65 10.28 3.78
N LEU A 163 -1.34 11.14 3.00
CA LEU A 163 -2.62 10.80 2.36
C LEU A 163 -2.48 9.59 1.41
N PHE A 164 -1.42 9.57 0.60
CA PHE A 164 -1.20 8.50 -0.37
C PHE A 164 -0.68 7.21 0.29
N SER A 165 0.08 7.32 1.39
CA SER A 165 0.42 6.18 2.25
C SER A 165 -0.83 5.51 2.83
N PHE A 166 -1.84 6.27 3.28
CA PHE A 166 -3.15 5.71 3.65
C PHE A 166 -3.86 4.99 2.48
N GLY A 167 -3.72 5.51 1.26
CA GLY A 167 -4.25 4.87 0.05
C GLY A 167 -3.62 3.49 -0.22
N ASN A 168 -2.31 3.37 -0.08
CA ASN A 168 -1.59 2.10 -0.17
C ASN A 168 -1.92 1.15 1.00
N LEU A 169 -1.99 1.68 2.23
CA LEU A 169 -2.41 0.91 3.42
C LEU A 169 -3.78 0.27 3.21
N TYR A 170 -4.73 1.01 2.63
CA TYR A 170 -6.05 0.49 2.27
C TYR A 170 -5.99 -0.59 1.19
N ALA A 171 -5.14 -0.43 0.17
CA ALA A 171 -4.92 -1.47 -0.86
C ALA A 171 -4.37 -2.77 -0.25
N HIS A 172 -3.39 -2.68 0.66
CA HIS A 172 -2.88 -3.82 1.43
C HIS A 172 -3.93 -4.45 2.34
N TYR A 173 -4.77 -3.66 3.02
CA TYR A 173 -5.87 -4.16 3.85
C TYR A 173 -6.92 -4.93 3.05
N ARG A 174 -7.30 -4.41 1.88
CA ARG A 174 -8.25 -5.07 0.95
C ARG A 174 -7.67 -6.36 0.37
N GLY A 175 -6.38 -6.38 0.07
CA GLY A 175 -5.62 -7.57 -0.29
C GLY A 175 -5.64 -8.63 0.81
N LEU A 176 -5.20 -8.26 2.02
CA LEU A 176 -5.17 -9.10 3.22
C LEU A 176 -6.54 -9.73 3.52
N SER A 177 -7.61 -8.91 3.54
CA SER A 177 -8.98 -9.40 3.79
C SER A 177 -9.41 -10.46 2.78
N THR A 178 -9.07 -10.28 1.49
CA THR A 178 -9.41 -11.25 0.45
C THR A 178 -8.59 -12.53 0.56
N LEU A 179 -7.29 -12.42 0.84
CA LEU A 179 -6.37 -13.56 1.00
C LEU A 179 -6.71 -14.39 2.25
N ARG A 180 -7.02 -13.75 3.37
CA ARG A 180 -7.46 -14.41 4.61
C ARG A 180 -8.77 -15.16 4.44
N ASN A 181 -9.72 -14.59 3.70
CA ASN A 181 -10.94 -15.31 3.30
C ASN A 181 -10.62 -16.57 2.48
N LEU A 182 -9.69 -16.51 1.54
CA LEU A 182 -9.22 -17.68 0.78
C LEU A 182 -8.46 -18.70 1.67
N SER A 183 -7.72 -18.26 2.69
CA SER A 183 -6.93 -19.15 3.56
C SER A 183 -7.77 -19.90 4.61
N HIS A 184 -8.92 -19.34 5.00
CA HIS A 184 -9.92 -20.02 5.81
C HIS A 184 -10.89 -20.84 4.95
N ARG A 185 -11.50 -20.24 3.91
CA ARG A 185 -12.65 -20.80 3.16
C ARG A 185 -12.32 -21.43 1.79
N GLY A 186 -11.05 -21.46 1.37
CA GLY A 186 -10.64 -22.16 0.13
C GLY A 186 -11.08 -23.64 0.09
N ARG A 187 -11.13 -24.22 -1.10
CA ARG A 187 -11.50 -25.61 -1.34
C ARG A 187 -10.36 -26.59 -1.05
N MET A 188 -9.11 -26.16 -1.24
CA MET A 188 -7.95 -27.05 -1.29
C MET A 188 -6.87 -26.69 -0.28
N THR A 189 -6.15 -27.70 0.22
CA THR A 189 -5.11 -27.48 1.24
C THR A 189 -3.96 -26.62 0.72
N GLU A 190 -3.63 -26.78 -0.55
CA GLU A 190 -2.59 -26.05 -1.27
C GLU A 190 -3.00 -24.59 -1.53
N GLY A 191 -4.26 -24.35 -1.91
CA GLY A 191 -4.83 -23.02 -2.07
C GLY A 191 -4.83 -22.26 -0.74
N LYS A 192 -5.37 -22.88 0.33
CA LYS A 192 -5.35 -22.30 1.68
C LYS A 192 -3.94 -21.97 2.18
N ARG A 193 -2.94 -22.81 1.88
CA ARG A 193 -1.54 -22.57 2.31
C ARG A 193 -0.86 -21.48 1.49
N LEU A 194 -1.08 -21.42 0.19
CA LEU A 194 -0.54 -20.35 -0.64
C LEU A 194 -1.15 -18.99 -0.25
N ALA A 195 -2.44 -18.96 0.07
CA ALA A 195 -3.10 -17.77 0.60
C ALA A 195 -2.39 -17.23 1.84
N ARG A 196 -1.99 -18.08 2.81
CA ARG A 196 -1.23 -17.66 4.00
C ARG A 196 0.16 -17.10 3.69
N VAL A 197 0.83 -17.63 2.67
CA VAL A 197 2.13 -17.11 2.20
C VAL A 197 1.97 -15.68 1.67
N TYR A 198 0.88 -15.41 0.93
CA TYR A 198 0.56 -14.06 0.46
C TYR A 198 -0.04 -13.17 1.57
N GLU A 199 -0.71 -13.71 2.59
CA GLU A 199 -1.08 -12.95 3.80
C GLU A 199 0.16 -12.41 4.53
N THR A 200 1.28 -13.15 4.55
CA THR A 200 2.54 -12.65 5.16
C THR A 200 3.05 -11.38 4.45
N TYR A 201 3.04 -11.37 3.11
CA TYR A 201 3.35 -10.18 2.31
C TYR A 201 2.33 -9.05 2.51
N ALA A 202 1.05 -9.39 2.69
CA ALA A 202 0.02 -8.40 2.97
C ALA A 202 0.24 -7.73 4.34
N TRP A 203 0.54 -8.52 5.38
CA TRP A 203 0.89 -8.02 6.71
C TRP A 203 2.17 -7.19 6.73
N SER A 204 3.24 -7.58 6.03
CA SER A 204 4.46 -6.75 5.98
C SER A 204 4.17 -5.39 5.34
N GLY A 205 3.40 -5.35 4.26
CA GLY A 205 2.99 -4.08 3.66
C GLY A 205 2.05 -3.24 4.54
N ILE A 206 1.14 -3.86 5.31
CA ILE A 206 0.38 -3.12 6.35
C ILE A 206 1.34 -2.41 7.32
N VAL A 207 2.40 -3.09 7.77
CA VAL A 207 3.40 -2.50 8.67
C VAL A 207 4.20 -1.38 7.99
N ALA A 208 4.61 -1.58 6.73
CA ALA A 208 5.32 -0.54 5.95
C ALA A 208 4.48 0.73 5.79
N TRP A 209 3.25 0.62 5.29
CA TRP A 209 2.42 1.80 5.06
C TRP A 209 1.93 2.47 6.35
N ILE A 210 1.93 1.78 7.51
CA ILE A 210 1.76 2.41 8.82
C ILE A 210 3.03 3.17 9.24
N ALA A 211 4.22 2.58 9.05
CA ALA A 211 5.49 3.24 9.36
C ALA A 211 5.70 4.51 8.51
N SER A 212 5.36 4.44 7.22
CA SER A 212 5.42 5.57 6.29
C SER A 212 4.43 6.69 6.65
N VAL A 213 3.17 6.36 7.00
CA VAL A 213 2.23 7.35 7.58
C VAL A 213 2.82 8.03 8.82
N VAL A 214 3.46 7.27 9.71
CA VAL A 214 4.07 7.80 10.94
C VAL A 214 5.28 8.69 10.63
N PHE A 215 6.13 8.31 9.68
CA PHE A 215 7.30 9.07 9.24
C PHE A 215 6.92 10.39 8.56
N HIS A 216 6.04 10.37 7.55
CA HIS A 216 5.59 11.57 6.85
C HIS A 216 4.67 12.48 7.70
N SER A 217 4.09 11.94 8.79
CA SER A 217 3.50 12.76 9.86
C SER A 217 4.57 13.45 10.69
N ARG A 218 5.51 12.70 11.31
CA ARG A 218 6.63 13.25 12.08
C ARG A 218 7.94 12.53 11.75
N ASP A 219 8.72 13.21 10.94
CA ASP A 219 10.09 12.90 10.56
C ASP A 219 11.04 13.04 11.76
N VAL A 220 11.54 11.92 12.27
CA VAL A 220 12.60 11.83 13.30
C VAL A 220 13.37 10.52 13.12
N ASP A 221 14.61 10.47 13.63
CA ASP A 221 15.54 9.33 13.61
C ASP A 221 14.96 7.91 13.74
N TRP A 222 13.91 7.72 14.55
CA TRP A 222 13.30 6.40 14.75
C TRP A 222 12.13 6.11 13.81
N THR A 223 11.38 7.13 13.35
CA THR A 223 10.29 6.94 12.39
C THR A 223 10.86 6.70 11.00
N GLU A 224 11.92 7.43 10.63
CA GLU A 224 12.74 7.22 9.43
C GLU A 224 13.26 5.79 9.35
N ARG A 225 13.99 5.33 10.39
CA ARG A 225 14.53 3.97 10.46
C ARG A 225 13.41 2.92 10.43
N ALA A 226 12.26 3.18 11.06
CA ALA A 226 11.12 2.27 11.05
C ALA A 226 10.50 2.10 9.65
N ASP A 227 10.35 3.18 8.87
CA ASP A 227 9.76 3.10 7.53
C ASP A 227 10.69 2.35 6.56
N TYR A 228 11.95 2.77 6.43
CA TYR A 228 12.89 2.07 5.54
C TYR A 228 13.08 0.59 5.91
N PHE A 229 13.09 0.23 7.19
CA PHE A 229 13.15 -1.18 7.61
C PHE A 229 11.86 -1.94 7.25
N ALA A 230 10.67 -1.32 7.39
CA ALA A 230 9.42 -1.98 7.04
C ALA A 230 9.23 -2.12 5.51
N ALA A 231 9.71 -1.15 4.73
CA ALA A 231 9.80 -1.22 3.27
C ALA A 231 10.76 -2.35 2.82
N ALA A 232 12.00 -2.37 3.34
CA ALA A 232 12.98 -3.42 3.06
C ALA A 232 12.48 -4.82 3.47
N GLY A 233 11.84 -4.92 4.64
CA GLY A 233 11.18 -6.13 5.10
C GLY A 233 10.08 -6.60 4.13
N THR A 234 9.28 -5.68 3.60
CA THR A 234 8.23 -5.99 2.61
C THR A 234 8.79 -6.48 1.28
N MET A 235 9.89 -5.89 0.80
CA MET A 235 10.60 -6.37 -0.40
C MET A 235 11.16 -7.78 -0.20
N LEU A 236 11.79 -8.06 0.94
CA LEU A 236 12.30 -9.38 1.29
C LEU A 236 11.19 -10.42 1.45
N VAL A 237 10.06 -10.07 2.08
CA VAL A 237 8.89 -10.96 2.20
C VAL A 237 8.25 -11.23 0.83
N GLY A 238 8.23 -10.24 -0.07
CA GLY A 238 7.81 -10.41 -1.47
C GLY A 238 8.67 -11.41 -2.24
N LEU A 239 9.99 -11.26 -2.16
CA LEU A 239 10.96 -12.21 -2.74
C LEU A 239 10.82 -13.61 -2.12
N TRP A 240 10.68 -13.69 -0.79
CA TRP A 240 10.47 -14.94 -0.07
C TRP A 240 9.20 -15.68 -0.53
N ALA A 241 8.07 -14.96 -0.60
CA ALA A 241 6.79 -15.49 -1.04
C ALA A 241 6.85 -15.99 -2.49
N GLY A 242 7.49 -15.23 -3.38
CA GLY A 242 7.76 -15.63 -4.76
C GLY A 242 8.56 -16.94 -4.84
N VAL A 243 9.64 -17.08 -4.05
CA VAL A 243 10.45 -18.32 -4.06
C VAL A 243 9.64 -19.50 -3.51
N VAL A 244 8.90 -19.33 -2.42
CA VAL A 244 7.98 -20.36 -1.87
C VAL A 244 6.94 -20.79 -2.91
N ARG A 245 6.39 -19.83 -3.66
CA ARG A 245 5.42 -20.07 -4.74
C ARG A 245 6.02 -20.82 -5.93
N VAL A 246 7.21 -20.41 -6.40
CA VAL A 246 7.86 -20.99 -7.58
C VAL A 246 8.42 -22.38 -7.29
N LYS A 247 8.92 -22.63 -6.06
CA LYS A 247 9.41 -23.96 -5.65
C LYS A 247 8.29 -24.91 -5.18
N GLY A 248 7.04 -24.42 -5.04
CA GLY A 248 5.90 -25.21 -4.61
C GLY A 248 5.94 -25.65 -3.14
N TRP A 249 6.68 -24.93 -2.29
CA TRP A 249 6.96 -25.32 -0.90
C TRP A 249 5.75 -25.20 0.05
N TYR A 250 4.69 -24.52 -0.38
CA TYR A 250 3.40 -24.47 0.31
C TYR A 250 2.63 -25.81 0.22
N SER A 251 2.84 -26.61 -0.83
CA SER A 251 2.13 -27.89 -1.02
C SER A 251 2.59 -28.96 -0.05
N ALA A 252 1.64 -29.73 0.50
CA ALA A 252 1.97 -30.95 1.25
C ALA A 252 2.60 -32.01 0.33
N PRO A 253 3.45 -32.92 0.84
CA PRO A 253 3.74 -34.17 0.15
C PRO A 253 2.44 -34.95 0.00
N LEU A 254 2.04 -35.26 -1.24
CA LEU A 254 0.90 -36.12 -1.52
C LEU A 254 1.08 -37.47 -0.81
N LEU A 255 0.12 -37.84 0.04
CA LEU A 255 0.20 -39.04 0.89
C LEU A 255 0.25 -40.36 0.10
N GLY A 256 -0.24 -40.37 -1.14
CA GLY A 256 -0.34 -41.56 -2.01
C GLY A 256 0.94 -41.97 -2.77
N ARG A 257 2.15 -41.64 -2.29
CA ARG A 257 3.37 -42.27 -2.83
C ARG A 257 4.50 -42.35 -1.80
N GLU A 258 4.81 -43.56 -1.37
CA GLU A 258 5.91 -43.86 -0.46
C GLU A 258 7.27 -43.59 -1.10
N LYS A 259 7.74 -42.35 -1.00
CA LYS A 259 9.15 -42.03 -1.22
C LYS A 259 9.96 -42.36 0.04
N PRO A 260 11.17 -42.93 -0.08
CA PRO A 260 11.92 -43.50 1.05
C PRO A 260 12.03 -42.58 2.26
N ARG A 261 11.95 -43.16 3.46
CA ARG A 261 11.91 -42.47 4.76
C ARG A 261 13.00 -41.38 4.89
N HIS A 262 14.20 -41.64 4.38
CA HIS A 262 15.34 -40.71 4.30
C HIS A 262 15.12 -39.42 3.48
N GLN A 263 14.21 -39.37 2.50
CA GLN A 263 13.97 -38.15 1.70
C GLN A 263 12.98 -37.17 2.35
N ARG A 264 12.31 -37.55 3.44
CA ARG A 264 11.32 -36.69 4.12
C ARG A 264 11.96 -35.48 4.86
N PRO A 265 13.07 -35.62 5.62
CA PRO A 265 13.67 -34.48 6.34
C PRO A 265 14.22 -33.39 5.40
N GLN A 266 14.97 -33.80 4.38
CA GLN A 266 15.65 -32.89 3.44
C GLN A 266 14.67 -31.99 2.65
N ARG A 267 13.39 -32.40 2.51
CA ARG A 267 12.34 -31.62 1.86
C ARG A 267 11.71 -30.53 2.74
N ARG A 268 11.81 -30.62 4.07
CA ARG A 268 11.41 -29.53 4.99
C ARG A 268 12.57 -28.59 5.29
N ALA A 269 13.81 -29.10 5.26
CA ALA A 269 15.01 -28.29 5.47
C ALA A 269 15.15 -27.14 4.46
N ALA A 270 14.83 -27.36 3.18
CA ALA A 270 14.98 -26.34 2.13
C ALA A 270 14.13 -25.06 2.33
N PRO A 271 12.78 -25.13 2.52
CA PRO A 271 12.00 -23.94 2.82
C PRO A 271 12.35 -23.29 4.16
N LEU A 272 12.69 -24.09 5.19
CA LEU A 272 13.12 -23.54 6.48
C LEU A 272 14.43 -22.76 6.35
N ALA A 273 15.44 -23.33 5.70
CA ALA A 273 16.73 -22.66 5.47
C ALA A 273 16.59 -21.40 4.61
N TRP A 274 15.65 -21.37 3.65
CA TRP A 274 15.33 -20.16 2.90
C TRP A 274 14.69 -19.08 3.78
N THR A 275 13.69 -19.41 4.60
CA THR A 275 13.08 -18.45 5.54
C THR A 275 14.12 -17.92 6.54
N VAL A 276 14.98 -18.79 7.08
CA VAL A 276 16.06 -18.40 7.99
C VAL A 276 17.09 -17.52 7.29
N ALA A 277 17.47 -17.80 6.04
CA ALA A 277 18.40 -16.96 5.28
C ALA A 277 17.83 -15.56 5.01
N VAL A 278 16.56 -15.45 4.60
CA VAL A 278 15.90 -14.15 4.39
C VAL A 278 15.76 -13.38 5.70
N ALA A 279 15.38 -14.04 6.80
CA ALA A 279 15.30 -13.41 8.12
C ALA A 279 16.68 -12.95 8.62
N ALA A 280 17.74 -13.74 8.42
CA ALA A 280 19.10 -13.36 8.79
C ALA A 280 19.61 -12.16 7.97
N VAL A 281 19.33 -12.12 6.65
CA VAL A 281 19.65 -10.95 5.82
C VAL A 281 18.89 -9.70 6.27
N PHE A 282 17.61 -9.83 6.64
CA PHE A 282 16.84 -8.71 7.19
C PHE A 282 17.41 -8.19 8.51
N VAL A 283 17.69 -9.09 9.46
CA VAL A 283 18.28 -8.72 10.75
C VAL A 283 19.65 -8.07 10.56
N LEU A 284 20.53 -8.61 9.72
CA LEU A 284 21.84 -8.01 9.43
C LEU A 284 21.74 -6.62 8.79
N HIS A 285 20.81 -6.43 7.84
CA HIS A 285 20.55 -5.15 7.20
C HIS A 285 20.07 -4.09 8.20
N CYS A 286 19.10 -4.43 9.05
CA CYS A 286 18.58 -3.54 10.10
C CYS A 286 19.62 -3.30 11.22
N SER A 287 20.41 -4.31 11.61
CA SER A 287 21.49 -4.14 12.59
C SER A 287 22.60 -3.24 12.07
N TYR A 288 22.98 -3.36 10.78
CA TYR A 288 23.96 -2.47 10.16
C TYR A 288 23.46 -1.02 10.15
N LEU A 289 22.32 -0.74 9.50
CA LEU A 289 21.76 0.62 9.41
C LEU A 289 21.35 1.20 10.78
N GLY A 290 20.92 0.37 11.72
CA GLY A 290 20.59 0.78 13.08
C GLY A 290 21.81 1.03 13.98
N SER A 291 23.00 0.57 13.58
CA SER A 291 24.26 0.84 14.30
C SER A 291 24.98 2.11 13.83
N LEU A 292 24.46 2.80 12.81
CA LEU A 292 25.00 4.05 12.30
C LEU A 292 24.28 5.26 12.92
N ASP A 293 25.06 6.24 13.37
CA ASP A 293 24.55 7.53 13.88
C ASP A 293 23.66 8.24 12.85
N ARG A 294 24.05 8.17 11.56
CA ARG A 294 23.29 8.69 10.42
C ARG A 294 22.88 7.55 9.50
N PHE A 295 21.64 7.59 9.01
CA PHE A 295 21.12 6.59 8.09
C PHE A 295 21.87 6.61 6.74
N ASN A 296 22.23 5.43 6.23
CA ASN A 296 22.93 5.30 4.95
C ASN A 296 21.92 5.00 3.82
N TYR A 297 21.29 6.06 3.31
CA TYR A 297 20.34 6.00 2.20
C TYR A 297 20.92 5.28 0.96
N THR A 298 22.18 5.53 0.62
CA THR A 298 22.84 4.92 -0.55
C THR A 298 22.88 3.39 -0.44
N TYR A 299 23.32 2.85 0.70
CA TYR A 299 23.28 1.42 0.97
C TYR A 299 21.84 0.88 0.98
N ASN A 300 20.91 1.58 1.65
CA ASN A 300 19.50 1.16 1.73
C ASN A 300 18.84 1.07 0.34
N MET A 301 19.08 2.05 -0.53
CA MET A 301 18.52 2.06 -1.89
C MET A 301 19.18 0.99 -2.77
N GLN A 302 20.51 0.81 -2.70
CA GLN A 302 21.18 -0.30 -3.41
C GLN A 302 20.64 -1.67 -2.97
N PHE A 303 20.43 -1.88 -1.68
CA PHE A 303 19.83 -3.10 -1.13
C PHE A 303 18.41 -3.35 -1.67
N ASN A 304 17.54 -2.33 -1.61
CA ASN A 304 16.16 -2.45 -2.08
C ASN A 304 16.07 -2.65 -3.60
N VAL A 305 16.87 -1.93 -4.39
CA VAL A 305 16.98 -2.12 -5.84
C VAL A 305 17.45 -3.55 -6.19
N LEU A 306 18.43 -4.09 -5.47
CA LEU A 306 18.88 -5.47 -5.64
C LEU A 306 17.75 -6.49 -5.38
N VAL A 307 17.02 -6.34 -4.27
CA VAL A 307 15.90 -7.24 -3.92
C VAL A 307 14.73 -7.11 -4.92
N ALA A 308 14.46 -5.90 -5.43
CA ALA A 308 13.49 -5.66 -6.49
C ALA A 308 13.90 -6.33 -7.81
N LEU A 309 15.15 -6.17 -8.28
CA LEU A 309 15.67 -6.81 -9.49
C LEU A 309 15.61 -8.34 -9.40
N LEU A 310 15.97 -8.92 -8.24
CA LEU A 310 15.83 -10.36 -7.99
C LEU A 310 14.38 -10.83 -8.04
N THR A 311 13.43 -10.01 -7.57
CA THR A 311 11.99 -10.29 -7.61
C THR A 311 11.45 -10.22 -9.04
N ILE A 312 11.84 -9.20 -9.81
CA ILE A 312 11.48 -9.03 -11.23
C ILE A 312 12.00 -10.22 -12.05
N ALA A 313 13.27 -10.60 -11.87
CA ALA A 313 13.88 -11.75 -12.55
C ALA A 313 13.17 -13.07 -12.21
N LEU A 314 12.82 -13.29 -10.93
CA LEU A 314 12.11 -14.50 -10.48
C LEU A 314 10.73 -14.65 -11.12
N TRP A 315 9.93 -13.58 -11.14
CA TRP A 315 8.60 -13.61 -11.73
C TRP A 315 8.63 -13.61 -13.26
N THR A 316 9.57 -12.92 -13.88
CA THR A 316 9.80 -12.99 -15.34
C THR A 316 10.15 -14.43 -15.76
N ALA A 317 11.04 -15.09 -15.02
CA ALA A 317 11.36 -16.51 -15.24
C ALA A 317 10.16 -17.45 -14.99
N TRP A 318 9.27 -17.12 -14.04
CA TRP A 318 8.01 -17.84 -13.84
C TRP A 318 7.05 -17.66 -15.03
N SER A 319 6.79 -16.43 -15.47
CA SER A 319 5.94 -16.13 -16.64
C SER A 319 6.48 -16.79 -17.91
N TYR A 320 7.79 -16.72 -18.16
CA TYR A 320 8.43 -17.44 -19.26
C TYR A 320 8.24 -18.96 -19.14
N ARG A 321 8.46 -19.55 -17.95
CA ARG A 321 8.24 -20.99 -17.73
C ARG A 321 6.78 -21.39 -18.00
N GLN A 322 5.81 -20.56 -17.61
CA GLN A 322 4.39 -20.80 -17.86
C GLN A 322 4.03 -20.66 -19.35
N SER A 323 4.67 -19.75 -20.09
CA SER A 323 4.45 -19.62 -21.55
C SER A 323 4.85 -20.90 -22.30
N ARG A 324 5.86 -21.63 -21.82
CA ARG A 324 6.30 -22.92 -22.39
C ARG A 324 5.40 -24.11 -22.02
N LEU A 325 4.36 -23.94 -21.19
CA LEU A 325 3.37 -24.98 -20.89
C LEU A 325 2.21 -25.00 -21.91
N PRO A 326 1.58 -26.17 -22.15
CA PRO A 326 0.41 -26.27 -23.03
C PRO A 326 -0.82 -25.58 -22.44
N ASN A 327 -1.67 -25.05 -23.33
CA ASN A 327 -3.01 -24.57 -22.96
C ASN A 327 -3.92 -25.76 -22.54
N PRO A 328 -4.72 -25.63 -21.47
CA PRO A 328 -5.71 -26.65 -21.11
C PRO A 328 -6.91 -26.62 -22.06
N SER A 329 -7.33 -27.78 -22.57
CA SER A 329 -8.56 -27.90 -23.37
C SER A 329 -9.83 -27.66 -22.52
N ASN A 330 -10.99 -27.45 -23.15
CA ASN A 330 -12.26 -27.22 -22.43
C ASN A 330 -12.71 -28.44 -21.60
N PHE A 331 -12.35 -29.66 -22.03
CA PHE A 331 -12.54 -30.87 -21.23
C PHE A 331 -11.54 -30.91 -20.06
N SER A 332 -10.26 -30.65 -20.32
CA SER A 332 -9.23 -30.60 -19.28
C SER A 332 -9.54 -29.54 -18.22
N ARG A 333 -10.07 -28.36 -18.58
CA ARG A 333 -10.47 -27.32 -17.63
C ARG A 333 -11.46 -27.83 -16.57
N ARG A 334 -12.44 -28.66 -16.95
CA ARG A 334 -13.36 -29.29 -16.00
C ARG A 334 -12.65 -30.32 -15.11
N GLN A 335 -11.79 -31.18 -15.66
CA GLN A 335 -11.00 -32.14 -14.85
C GLN A 335 -9.93 -31.47 -13.96
N LEU A 336 -9.42 -30.30 -14.32
CA LEU A 336 -8.49 -29.53 -13.50
C LEU A 336 -9.12 -29.05 -12.19
N SER A 337 -10.44 -28.88 -12.12
CA SER A 337 -11.16 -28.63 -10.85
C SER A 337 -10.86 -29.75 -9.84
N SER A 338 -10.98 -31.01 -10.25
CA SER A 338 -10.85 -32.17 -9.36
C SER A 338 -9.41 -32.55 -8.99
N TYR A 339 -8.41 -32.25 -9.84
CA TYR A 339 -7.04 -32.78 -9.67
C TYR A 339 -5.96 -31.68 -9.58
N PRO A 340 -5.41 -31.37 -8.38
CA PRO A 340 -4.49 -30.24 -8.20
C PRO A 340 -3.12 -30.50 -8.84
N SER A 341 -2.65 -31.75 -8.82
CA SER A 341 -1.41 -32.19 -9.47
C SER A 341 -1.47 -32.13 -11.01
N ALA A 342 -2.66 -32.02 -11.60
CA ALA A 342 -2.80 -31.78 -13.04
C ALA A 342 -2.48 -30.32 -13.40
N ARG A 343 -2.89 -29.34 -12.58
CA ARG A 343 -2.77 -27.90 -12.89
C ARG A 343 -1.32 -27.45 -13.13
N ALA A 344 -0.36 -28.05 -12.42
CA ALA A 344 1.06 -27.78 -12.57
C ALA A 344 1.67 -28.23 -13.92
N ARG A 345 0.89 -28.92 -14.78
CA ARG A 345 1.30 -29.34 -16.13
C ARG A 345 0.75 -28.44 -17.24
N PHE A 346 -0.14 -27.50 -16.92
CA PHE A 346 -0.80 -26.61 -17.89
C PHE A 346 -0.47 -25.14 -17.61
N ARG A 347 -0.52 -24.33 -18.67
CA ARG A 347 -0.37 -22.88 -18.58
C ARG A 347 -1.46 -22.30 -17.68
N ALA A 348 -1.07 -21.58 -16.64
CA ALA A 348 -2.00 -20.76 -15.88
C ALA A 348 -2.41 -19.55 -16.73
N PRO A 349 -3.70 -19.19 -16.81
CA PRO A 349 -4.15 -18.15 -17.75
C PRO A 349 -3.63 -16.76 -17.37
N HIS A 350 -3.54 -16.46 -16.08
CA HIS A 350 -3.02 -15.21 -15.52
C HIS A 350 -1.48 -15.06 -15.59
N TYR A 351 -0.77 -15.89 -16.35
CA TYR A 351 0.71 -15.96 -16.29
C TYR A 351 1.45 -14.68 -16.70
N LEU A 352 0.84 -13.79 -17.49
CA LEU A 352 1.42 -12.49 -17.86
C LEU A 352 1.06 -11.36 -16.88
N SER A 353 0.04 -11.54 -16.02
CA SER A 353 -0.41 -10.46 -15.14
C SER A 353 0.58 -9.94 -14.09
N PRO A 354 1.63 -10.67 -13.63
CA PRO A 354 2.63 -10.04 -12.77
C PRO A 354 3.58 -9.11 -13.54
N LEU A 355 3.72 -9.23 -14.87
CA LEU A 355 4.72 -8.46 -15.63
C LEU A 355 4.40 -6.96 -15.66
N LEU A 356 3.12 -6.59 -15.80
CA LEU A 356 2.70 -5.18 -15.83
C LEU A 356 3.09 -4.41 -14.54
N PRO A 357 2.69 -4.83 -13.32
CA PRO A 357 3.13 -4.15 -12.10
C PRO A 357 4.66 -4.24 -11.87
N LEU A 358 5.35 -5.29 -12.36
CA LEU A 358 6.81 -5.40 -12.28
C LEU A 358 7.58 -4.50 -13.26
N ILE A 359 6.91 -3.99 -14.30
CA ILE A 359 7.45 -2.97 -15.22
C ILE A 359 7.07 -1.56 -14.74
N LEU A 360 5.83 -1.38 -14.30
CA LEU A 360 5.35 -0.10 -13.79
C LEU A 360 6.04 0.33 -12.49
N LEU A 361 6.28 -0.59 -11.53
CA LEU A 361 6.88 -0.19 -10.25
C LEU A 361 8.29 0.42 -10.42
N PRO A 362 9.25 -0.18 -11.16
CA PRO A 362 10.54 0.46 -11.41
C PRO A 362 10.45 1.74 -12.22
N LEU A 363 9.52 1.84 -13.19
CA LEU A 363 9.31 3.06 -13.96
C LEU A 363 8.76 4.20 -13.10
N LEU A 364 7.91 3.91 -12.12
CA LEU A 364 7.39 4.91 -11.17
C LEU A 364 8.42 5.28 -10.11
N THR A 365 9.26 4.32 -9.67
CA THR A 365 10.42 4.60 -8.82
C THR A 365 11.49 5.49 -9.50
N THR A 366 11.38 5.83 -10.79
CA THR A 366 12.23 6.91 -11.33
C THR A 366 11.80 8.30 -10.85
N LEU A 367 10.57 8.49 -10.36
CA LEU A 367 10.16 9.74 -9.69
C LEU A 367 11.06 10.00 -8.47
N GLU A 368 11.28 8.97 -7.64
CA GLU A 368 12.22 8.98 -6.51
C GLU A 368 13.65 9.35 -6.91
N LEU A 369 14.07 8.99 -8.13
CA LEU A 369 15.40 9.28 -8.67
C LEU A 369 15.49 10.64 -9.38
N LEU A 370 14.35 11.30 -9.63
CA LEU A 370 14.27 12.62 -10.24
C LEU A 370 14.15 13.73 -9.19
N ASP A 371 13.69 13.41 -7.97
CA ASP A 371 13.76 14.24 -6.76
C ASP A 371 13.45 15.74 -7.00
N PHE A 372 12.30 16.01 -7.62
CA PHE A 372 11.92 17.38 -8.00
C PHE A 372 11.29 18.15 -6.81
N PRO A 373 11.53 19.47 -6.71
CA PRO A 373 11.09 20.28 -5.57
C PRO A 373 9.57 20.45 -5.47
N PRO A 374 9.03 20.67 -4.26
CA PRO A 374 7.59 20.70 -4.01
C PRO A 374 6.88 21.83 -4.78
N ILE A 375 5.81 21.43 -5.45
CA ILE A 375 4.95 22.24 -6.31
C ILE A 375 3.86 22.89 -5.45
N GLY A 376 3.62 24.19 -5.71
CA GLY A 376 2.69 25.02 -4.93
C GLY A 376 1.28 25.21 -5.53
N PHE A 377 0.99 24.65 -6.72
CA PHE A 377 -0.30 24.76 -7.42
C PHE A 377 -0.92 26.18 -7.51
N GLY A 378 -0.08 27.22 -7.56
CA GLY A 378 -0.54 28.62 -7.56
C GLY A 378 -1.07 29.14 -6.21
N THR A 379 -1.11 28.30 -5.17
CA THR A 379 -1.57 28.66 -3.81
C THR A 379 -0.45 29.20 -2.91
N GLY A 380 0.80 29.17 -3.37
CA GLY A 380 2.01 29.38 -2.56
C GLY A 380 2.41 28.17 -1.70
N LEU A 381 1.50 27.22 -1.46
CA LEU A 381 1.73 26.11 -0.55
C LEU A 381 2.52 24.96 -1.21
N ARG A 382 3.85 25.01 -1.10
CA ARG A 382 4.78 23.87 -1.30
C ARG A 382 4.31 22.62 -0.54
N LEU A 383 3.64 21.69 -1.22
CA LEU A 383 3.00 20.53 -0.58
C LEU A 383 3.22 19.19 -1.32
N LEU A 384 3.38 19.19 -2.65
CA LEU A 384 3.47 17.97 -3.46
C LEU A 384 4.79 17.92 -4.22
N ASP A 385 5.57 16.87 -4.02
CA ASP A 385 6.88 16.63 -4.63
C ASP A 385 6.92 15.30 -5.42
N ALA A 386 8.13 14.87 -5.78
CA ALA A 386 8.39 13.59 -6.42
C ALA A 386 8.01 12.38 -5.55
N HIS A 387 8.34 12.41 -4.26
CA HIS A 387 8.09 11.32 -3.32
C HIS A 387 6.59 11.11 -3.11
N ALA A 388 5.82 12.18 -2.89
CA ALA A 388 4.37 12.10 -2.81
C ALA A 388 3.73 11.57 -4.11
N LEU A 389 4.26 11.89 -5.30
CA LEU A 389 3.79 11.27 -6.55
C LEU A 389 4.18 9.79 -6.67
N TRP A 390 5.32 9.37 -6.14
CA TRP A 390 5.67 7.95 -6.02
C TRP A 390 4.66 7.22 -5.11
N HIS A 391 4.35 7.78 -3.95
CA HIS A 391 3.30 7.28 -3.04
C HIS A 391 1.94 7.15 -3.73
N LEU A 392 1.49 8.18 -4.47
CA LEU A 392 0.22 8.12 -5.22
C LEU A 392 0.23 7.03 -6.29
N SER A 393 1.30 6.95 -7.07
CA SER A 393 1.38 6.07 -8.24
C SER A 393 1.56 4.59 -7.89
N THR A 394 2.09 4.26 -6.71
CA THR A 394 2.17 2.87 -6.21
C THR A 394 0.81 2.27 -5.86
N ILE A 395 -0.21 3.07 -5.49
CA ILE A 395 -1.55 2.59 -5.12
C ILE A 395 -2.17 1.65 -6.19
N PRO A 396 -2.35 2.07 -7.47
CA PRO A 396 -2.89 1.18 -8.51
C PRO A 396 -1.99 -0.04 -8.78
N VAL A 397 -0.67 0.08 -8.60
CA VAL A 397 0.27 -1.04 -8.77
C VAL A 397 0.07 -2.10 -7.69
N VAL A 398 -0.13 -1.71 -6.43
CA VAL A 398 -0.49 -2.61 -5.34
C VAL A 398 -1.83 -3.31 -5.62
N TRP A 399 -2.85 -2.60 -6.12
CA TRP A 399 -4.12 -3.22 -6.54
C TRP A 399 -3.94 -4.23 -7.69
N MET A 400 -3.12 -3.92 -8.70
CA MET A 400 -2.78 -4.87 -9.77
C MET A 400 -2.03 -6.10 -9.24
N TRP A 401 -1.12 -5.90 -8.28
CA TRP A 401 -0.39 -7.00 -7.65
C TRP A 401 -1.32 -7.94 -6.87
N TYR A 402 -2.24 -7.41 -6.06
CA TYR A 402 -3.24 -8.26 -5.39
C TYR A 402 -4.18 -8.96 -6.37
N ARG A 403 -4.60 -8.31 -7.46
CA ARG A 403 -5.39 -8.96 -8.53
C ARG A 403 -4.65 -10.18 -9.10
N PHE A 404 -3.32 -10.11 -9.28
CA PHE A 404 -2.49 -11.27 -9.63
C PHE A 404 -2.46 -12.34 -8.52
N LEU A 405 -2.08 -11.98 -7.29
CA LEU A 405 -1.95 -12.92 -6.17
C LEU A 405 -3.26 -13.68 -5.89
N ILE A 406 -4.41 -12.99 -5.97
CA ILE A 406 -5.75 -13.57 -5.76
C ILE A 406 -6.12 -14.54 -6.88
N LYS A 407 -5.87 -14.20 -8.16
CA LYS A 407 -6.07 -15.13 -9.30
C LYS A 407 -5.19 -16.37 -9.15
N ASP A 408 -3.95 -16.19 -8.72
CA ASP A 408 -2.99 -17.28 -8.54
C ASP A 408 -3.38 -18.24 -7.40
N VAL A 409 -3.88 -17.72 -6.27
CA VAL A 409 -4.49 -18.55 -5.22
C VAL A 409 -5.72 -19.29 -5.75
N ARG A 410 -6.65 -18.63 -6.45
CA ARG A 410 -7.87 -19.26 -7.00
C ARG A 410 -7.56 -20.36 -8.02
N TRP A 411 -6.52 -20.20 -8.84
CA TRP A 411 -6.02 -21.24 -9.74
C TRP A 411 -5.49 -22.46 -8.98
N ILE A 412 -4.69 -22.24 -7.92
CA ILE A 412 -4.18 -23.32 -7.06
C ILE A 412 -5.30 -23.94 -6.20
N ASP A 413 -6.37 -23.20 -5.89
CA ASP A 413 -7.57 -23.68 -5.20
C ASP A 413 -8.60 -24.35 -6.14
N GLY A 414 -8.37 -24.35 -7.45
CA GLY A 414 -9.23 -25.01 -8.44
C GLY A 414 -10.49 -24.26 -8.85
N GLN A 415 -10.65 -22.99 -8.44
CA GLN A 415 -11.83 -22.17 -8.71
C GLN A 415 -11.87 -21.55 -10.12
N GLY A 416 -10.82 -21.72 -10.93
CA GLY A 416 -10.70 -21.07 -12.25
C GLY A 416 -10.53 -19.55 -12.17
N GLU A 417 -10.78 -18.84 -13.26
CA GLU A 417 -10.64 -17.37 -13.32
C GLU A 417 -11.88 -16.60 -12.88
N GLY A 418 -13.08 -17.06 -13.23
CA GLY A 418 -14.33 -16.42 -12.81
C GLY A 418 -14.68 -16.64 -11.32
N GLY A 419 -14.01 -17.61 -10.69
CA GLY A 419 -14.56 -18.31 -9.52
C GLY A 419 -15.52 -19.43 -9.95
N ASP A 420 -15.88 -20.28 -9.00
CA ASP A 420 -17.04 -21.17 -9.16
C ASP A 420 -18.31 -20.34 -8.95
N PRO A 421 -19.36 -20.42 -9.80
CA PRO A 421 -20.65 -19.78 -9.51
C PRO A 421 -21.27 -20.27 -8.18
N ASN A 422 -20.91 -21.45 -7.69
CA ASN A 422 -21.28 -21.98 -6.37
C ASN A 422 -20.26 -21.64 -5.27
N SER A 423 -19.36 -20.68 -5.51
CA SER A 423 -18.34 -20.25 -4.54
C SER A 423 -18.96 -19.41 -3.42
N VAL A 424 -18.79 -19.86 -2.17
CA VAL A 424 -19.08 -19.07 -0.95
C VAL A 424 -18.07 -17.91 -0.74
N LEU A 425 -17.17 -17.69 -1.69
CA LEU A 425 -16.26 -16.55 -1.78
C LEU A 425 -16.61 -15.72 -3.03
N PRO A 426 -16.71 -14.38 -2.92
CA PRO A 426 -17.14 -13.53 -4.03
C PRO A 426 -16.22 -13.64 -5.24
N ALA A 427 -16.75 -13.30 -6.43
CA ALA A 427 -15.96 -13.19 -7.66
C ALA A 427 -14.75 -12.25 -7.47
N ALA A 428 -13.67 -12.47 -8.21
CA ALA A 428 -12.58 -11.51 -8.24
C ALA A 428 -13.08 -10.21 -8.92
N PRO A 429 -12.72 -9.01 -8.43
CA PRO A 429 -13.17 -7.76 -9.05
C PRO A 429 -12.71 -7.70 -10.50
N GLY A 430 -13.69 -7.78 -11.41
CA GLY A 430 -13.48 -8.00 -12.84
C GLY A 430 -12.60 -6.92 -13.48
N SER A 431 -11.92 -7.27 -14.58
CA SER A 431 -11.08 -6.36 -15.37
C SER A 431 -11.85 -5.07 -15.71
N ALA A 432 -12.99 -5.23 -16.39
CA ALA A 432 -13.75 -4.15 -17.02
C ALA A 432 -14.15 -2.96 -16.12
N SER A 433 -14.30 -3.13 -14.80
CA SER A 433 -14.75 -2.06 -13.89
C SER A 433 -13.63 -1.24 -13.25
N LEU A 434 -12.36 -1.56 -13.54
CA LEU A 434 -11.19 -0.88 -12.99
C LEU A 434 -10.17 -0.54 -14.09
N ASP A 435 -10.13 -1.33 -15.16
CA ASP A 435 -9.27 -1.05 -16.30
C ASP A 435 -9.78 0.23 -17.03
N THR A 436 -11.09 0.46 -17.03
CA THR A 436 -11.72 1.73 -17.44
C THR A 436 -11.34 2.91 -16.54
N ALA A 437 -11.39 2.74 -15.21
CA ALA A 437 -11.04 3.80 -14.25
C ALA A 437 -9.55 4.16 -14.28
N ALA A 438 -8.65 3.17 -14.41
CA ALA A 438 -7.22 3.39 -14.50
C ALA A 438 -6.81 4.04 -15.84
N VAL A 439 -7.43 3.63 -16.95
CA VAL A 439 -7.21 4.28 -18.26
C VAL A 439 -7.80 5.69 -18.28
N ALA A 440 -8.97 5.94 -17.67
CA ALA A 440 -9.52 7.29 -17.54
C ALA A 440 -8.63 8.21 -16.69
N ALA A 441 -8.05 7.71 -15.59
CA ALA A 441 -7.09 8.48 -14.79
C ALA A 441 -5.80 8.79 -15.57
N ALA A 442 -5.29 7.84 -16.36
CA ALA A 442 -4.13 8.06 -17.22
C ALA A 442 -4.42 9.02 -18.38
N ALA A 443 -5.62 8.97 -18.97
CA ALA A 443 -6.06 9.90 -20.01
C ALA A 443 -6.23 11.33 -19.46
N ALA A 444 -6.88 11.49 -18.31
CA ALA A 444 -7.01 12.80 -17.66
C ALA A 444 -5.66 13.44 -17.29
N ALA A 445 -4.65 12.61 -16.95
CA ALA A 445 -3.28 13.07 -16.73
C ALA A 445 -2.54 13.47 -18.04
N ALA A 446 -2.96 12.94 -19.19
CA ALA A 446 -2.41 13.30 -20.50
C ALA A 446 -3.06 14.56 -21.08
N ASP A 447 -4.40 14.65 -21.06
CA ASP A 447 -5.15 15.82 -21.57
C ASP A 447 -4.80 17.11 -20.77
N GLY A 448 -4.48 16.97 -19.48
CA GLY A 448 -4.01 18.07 -18.63
C GLY A 448 -2.66 18.67 -19.05
N ALA A 449 -1.88 18.00 -19.93
CA ALA A 449 -0.59 18.49 -20.41
C ALA A 449 -0.67 19.25 -21.75
N SER A 450 -1.74 19.09 -22.53
CA SER A 450 -1.88 19.66 -23.89
C SER A 450 -2.75 20.93 -23.92
N GLY A 451 -2.30 21.98 -23.22
CA GLY A 451 -3.15 23.13 -22.85
C GLY A 451 -2.75 24.53 -23.37
N ARG A 452 -2.28 24.70 -24.62
CA ARG A 452 -2.13 26.03 -25.29
C ARG A 452 -1.78 25.90 -26.79
N GLY A 453 -2.44 26.65 -27.69
CA GLY A 453 -1.93 26.89 -29.06
C GLY A 453 -2.94 27.05 -30.22
N SER A 454 -3.42 28.29 -30.44
CA SER A 454 -3.82 28.91 -31.73
C SER A 454 -4.65 28.17 -32.83
N HIS A 455 -5.76 28.83 -33.20
CA HIS A 455 -6.47 28.89 -34.49
C HIS A 455 -5.85 28.26 -35.77
N GLY A 456 -6.72 27.63 -36.57
CA GLY A 456 -6.53 27.35 -38.00
C GLY A 456 -7.81 26.77 -38.63
N ALA A 457 -8.11 27.08 -39.90
CA ALA A 457 -9.34 26.63 -40.58
C ALA A 457 -9.04 25.70 -41.76
N GLY A 458 -9.93 24.73 -42.04
CA GLY A 458 -9.79 23.81 -43.19
C GLY A 458 -10.84 22.70 -43.22
N GLY A 459 -11.34 22.40 -44.41
CA GLY A 459 -12.43 21.44 -44.68
C GLY A 459 -12.02 19.98 -44.93
N PRO A 460 -12.94 19.13 -45.44
CA PRO A 460 -13.05 17.75 -44.94
C PRO A 460 -12.83 16.63 -45.98
N ASN A 461 -12.56 15.40 -45.49
CA ASN A 461 -13.04 14.11 -46.05
C ASN A 461 -12.59 12.89 -45.21
N GLY A 462 -13.20 11.72 -45.42
CA GLY A 462 -12.60 10.41 -45.05
C GLY A 462 -13.30 9.52 -44.00
N GLY A 463 -14.58 9.18 -44.20
CA GLY A 463 -15.41 8.48 -43.19
C GLY A 463 -15.12 7.00 -42.86
N GLY A 464 -15.88 6.47 -41.89
CA GLY A 464 -16.06 5.03 -41.67
C GLY A 464 -16.42 4.60 -40.22
N SER A 465 -17.69 4.23 -39.96
CA SER A 465 -18.11 3.23 -38.92
C SER A 465 -19.64 3.23 -38.60
N SER A 466 -20.52 3.00 -39.59
CA SER A 466 -21.99 2.93 -39.34
C SER A 466 -22.51 1.63 -38.71
N TRP A 467 -21.66 0.60 -38.53
CA TRP A 467 -22.07 -0.78 -38.21
C TRP A 467 -22.41 -1.07 -36.73
N VAL A 468 -22.42 -0.07 -35.84
CA VAL A 468 -22.64 -0.26 -34.40
C VAL A 468 -24.06 0.13 -33.96
N LEU A 469 -24.73 1.06 -34.66
CA LEU A 469 -26.00 1.63 -34.21
C LEU A 469 -27.22 0.72 -34.49
N GLU A 470 -27.28 0.08 -35.67
CA GLU A 470 -28.47 -0.70 -36.10
C GLU A 470 -28.79 -1.92 -35.22
N ARG A 471 -27.83 -2.39 -34.40
CA ARG A 471 -28.01 -3.55 -33.53
C ARG A 471 -28.61 -3.22 -32.15
N LEU A 472 -28.59 -1.96 -31.73
CA LEU A 472 -29.13 -1.55 -30.43
C LEU A 472 -30.63 -1.23 -30.45
N GLU A 473 -31.21 -1.04 -31.64
CA GLU A 473 -32.59 -0.59 -31.80
C GLU A 473 -33.63 -1.74 -31.79
N ARG A 474 -33.18 -3.01 -31.81
CA ARG A 474 -34.04 -4.19 -32.04
C ARG A 474 -34.36 -5.03 -30.80
N GLU A 475 -33.81 -4.70 -29.62
CA GLU A 475 -34.02 -5.41 -28.35
C GLU A 475 -34.39 -4.46 -27.19
N GLY A 476 -35.50 -3.70 -27.31
CA GLY A 476 -35.93 -2.74 -26.30
C GLY A 476 -37.39 -2.86 -25.86
N ARG A 477 -37.63 -3.28 -24.60
CA ARG A 477 -38.83 -3.10 -23.71
C ARG A 477 -38.93 -4.25 -22.68
N LYS A 478 -39.23 -4.12 -21.38
CA LYS A 478 -39.50 -3.01 -20.39
C LYS A 478 -38.78 -3.40 -19.05
N SER A 479 -38.69 -2.63 -17.96
CA SER A 479 -39.48 -1.49 -17.46
C SER A 479 -38.69 -0.63 -16.43
N SER A 480 -38.95 0.69 -16.40
CA SER A 480 -39.07 1.62 -15.25
C SER A 480 -38.34 1.35 -13.90
N PHE A 481 -37.88 2.37 -13.14
CA PHE A 481 -38.55 3.65 -12.87
C PHE A 481 -37.61 4.89 -12.83
N ALA A 482 -38.18 6.08 -12.67
CA ALA A 482 -37.62 7.36 -13.12
C ALA A 482 -36.74 8.15 -12.13
N LEU A 483 -35.97 9.08 -12.69
CA LEU A 483 -35.45 10.28 -12.00
C LEU A 483 -36.59 11.30 -11.80
N GLY A 484 -36.33 12.35 -11.02
CA GLY A 484 -36.71 13.69 -11.45
C GLY A 484 -37.20 14.63 -10.34
N GLY A 485 -36.51 15.76 -10.19
CA GLY A 485 -37.06 16.95 -9.57
C GLY A 485 -36.34 18.19 -10.10
N ALA A 486 -37.09 19.15 -10.67
CA ALA A 486 -36.75 20.58 -10.73
C ALA A 486 -37.81 21.39 -11.52
N GLY A 487 -38.43 22.37 -10.85
CA GLY A 487 -38.74 23.71 -11.40
C GLY A 487 -39.92 23.90 -12.36
N GLY A 488 -40.67 25.01 -12.20
CA GLY A 488 -41.58 25.49 -13.25
C GLY A 488 -42.73 26.44 -12.88
N GLY A 489 -42.44 27.63 -12.32
CA GLY A 489 -43.20 28.86 -12.65
C GLY A 489 -44.55 29.18 -11.96
N GLY A 490 -44.60 30.36 -11.33
CA GLY A 490 -45.62 31.38 -11.69
C GLY A 490 -46.81 31.64 -10.75
N SER A 491 -46.76 32.82 -10.10
CA SER A 491 -47.90 33.71 -9.76
C SER A 491 -49.16 33.16 -9.06
N GLY A 492 -49.47 33.74 -7.89
CA GLY A 492 -50.77 33.65 -7.20
C GLY A 492 -50.62 34.13 -5.75
N ALA A 493 -51.39 35.14 -5.34
CA ALA A 493 -51.22 35.82 -4.04
C ALA A 493 -52.44 35.65 -3.12
N ASP A 494 -52.16 35.81 -1.82
CA ASP A 494 -53.04 36.29 -0.73
C ASP A 494 -54.49 35.76 -0.59
N HIS A 495 -54.71 34.92 0.42
CA HIS A 495 -55.59 35.18 1.58
C HIS A 495 -55.42 34.00 2.60
N VAL A 496 -55.17 34.21 3.91
CA VAL A 496 -56.12 34.55 5.00
C VAL A 496 -57.16 33.45 5.25
N THR A 497 -57.39 32.90 6.46
CA THR A 497 -56.71 32.93 7.79
C THR A 497 -57.26 31.79 8.67
N SER A 498 -56.49 31.35 9.68
CA SER A 498 -56.97 30.79 10.97
C SER A 498 -57.83 29.49 10.89
N SER A 499 -58.18 28.77 11.98
CA SER A 499 -58.14 29.05 13.43
C SER A 499 -57.83 27.80 14.28
N SER A 500 -57.57 28.01 15.58
CA SER A 500 -57.79 27.14 16.77
C SER A 500 -58.46 25.76 16.57
N ALA A 501 -57.98 24.65 17.15
CA ALA A 501 -57.93 24.34 18.61
C ALA A 501 -59.32 24.28 19.29
N ALA A 502 -59.62 23.45 20.30
CA ALA A 502 -58.77 22.70 21.25
C ALA A 502 -59.50 21.48 21.87
N THR A 503 -58.89 20.85 22.90
CA THR A 503 -59.48 19.87 23.88
C THR A 503 -59.93 18.49 23.35
N GLY A 504 -59.91 17.38 24.10
CA GLY A 504 -59.45 17.05 25.47
C GLY A 504 -59.20 15.52 25.58
N SER A 505 -58.40 14.98 26.51
CA SER A 505 -58.78 14.55 27.88
C SER A 505 -60.17 13.87 27.96
N ASP A 506 -60.36 12.61 28.38
CA ASP A 506 -59.47 11.50 28.82
C ASP A 506 -60.14 10.15 28.41
N THR A 507 -59.97 8.90 28.92
CA THR A 507 -59.38 8.33 30.16
C THR A 507 -59.05 6.83 29.95
N ALA A 508 -58.31 6.19 30.87
CA ALA A 508 -58.10 4.73 30.92
C ALA A 508 -58.99 4.02 31.95
N VAL A 509 -59.25 2.70 31.78
CA VAL A 509 -59.46 1.62 32.81
C VAL A 509 -60.10 0.35 32.18
N ASN A 510 -59.62 -0.85 32.61
CA ASN A 510 -60.17 -2.24 32.64
C ASN A 510 -61.30 -2.72 31.66
N GLY A 511 -61.43 -4.01 31.30
CA GLY A 511 -60.57 -5.19 31.54
C GLY A 511 -61.30 -6.56 31.53
N ALA A 512 -60.69 -7.57 30.87
CA ALA A 512 -60.93 -9.04 30.95
C ALA A 512 -62.24 -9.65 30.37
N VAL A 513 -62.31 -11.02 30.40
CA VAL A 513 -63.47 -11.93 30.10
C VAL A 513 -63.73 -12.16 28.58
N ARG A 514 -63.82 -13.39 27.99
CA ARG A 514 -63.83 -14.81 28.48
C ARG A 514 -63.55 -15.86 27.34
N ARG A 515 -63.02 -17.05 27.70
CA ARG A 515 -63.28 -18.42 27.12
C ARG A 515 -62.90 -18.70 25.63
N GLU A 516 -62.77 -19.95 25.13
CA GLU A 516 -62.99 -21.32 25.69
C GLU A 516 -62.08 -22.40 25.02
N SER A 517 -61.83 -23.55 25.68
CA SER A 517 -61.53 -24.92 25.13
C SER A 517 -60.35 -25.17 24.12
N SER A 518 -59.67 -26.33 24.06
CA SER A 518 -59.55 -27.53 24.93
C SER A 518 -58.44 -28.50 24.42
N SER A 519 -57.87 -29.35 25.29
CA SER A 519 -57.33 -30.74 25.11
C SER A 519 -56.68 -31.21 23.78
N SER A 520 -55.64 -32.05 23.73
CA SER A 520 -54.80 -32.78 24.73
C SER A 520 -53.57 -33.38 24.00
N GLY A 521 -52.38 -33.55 24.63
CA GLY A 521 -51.88 -34.82 25.22
C GLY A 521 -51.47 -35.87 24.16
N GLY A 522 -50.28 -36.46 24.07
CA GLY A 522 -49.30 -36.97 25.07
C GLY A 522 -48.96 -38.43 24.66
N GLY A 523 -47.89 -39.15 25.05
CA GLY A 523 -46.69 -38.89 25.86
C GLY A 523 -45.95 -40.24 26.17
N GLY A 524 -44.71 -40.21 26.70
CA GLY A 524 -43.90 -41.39 27.12
C GLY A 524 -42.81 -41.84 26.10
N ALA A 525 -41.55 -42.19 26.41
CA ALA A 525 -40.84 -42.84 27.56
C ALA A 525 -40.92 -44.39 27.55
N GLY A 526 -39.88 -45.21 27.85
CA GLY A 526 -38.43 -45.05 28.17
C GLY A 526 -37.60 -46.21 27.51
N SER A 527 -36.34 -46.59 27.81
CA SER A 527 -35.61 -46.67 29.10
C SER A 527 -34.13 -47.15 28.94
N THR A 528 -33.20 -46.56 29.72
CA THR A 528 -31.98 -47.13 30.39
C THR A 528 -30.89 -48.01 29.69
N VAL A 529 -29.77 -48.19 30.44
CA VAL A 529 -28.57 -49.05 30.24
C VAL A 529 -27.53 -48.52 29.22
N GLY A 530 -26.23 -48.41 29.49
CA GLY A 530 -25.48 -48.51 30.78
C GLY A 530 -24.24 -49.42 30.74
N SER A 531 -23.04 -48.85 30.65
CA SER A 531 -21.76 -49.51 31.02
C SER A 531 -20.61 -48.50 31.13
N ALA A 532 -19.58 -48.85 31.91
CA ALA A 532 -18.32 -48.11 32.03
C ALA A 532 -17.14 -49.10 32.09
N GLY A 533 -15.95 -48.69 31.67
CA GLY A 533 -14.76 -49.54 31.71
C GLY A 533 -13.45 -48.77 31.55
N ALA A 534 -12.52 -48.97 32.49
CA ALA A 534 -11.16 -48.46 32.41
C ALA A 534 -10.17 -49.64 32.37
N GLY A 535 -9.10 -49.52 31.59
CA GLY A 535 -8.11 -50.59 31.42
C GLY A 535 -6.76 -50.06 30.96
N LYS A 536 -5.70 -50.47 31.66
CA LYS A 536 -4.27 -50.25 31.38
C LYS A 536 -3.56 -51.58 31.65
N VAL A 537 -2.22 -51.64 31.49
CA VAL A 537 -1.35 -52.87 31.54
C VAL A 537 -1.28 -53.52 30.15
N LYS A 538 -0.16 -53.53 29.39
CA LYS A 538 1.20 -54.13 29.59
C LYS A 538 1.16 -55.66 29.74
N GLY A 539 1.59 -56.40 28.71
CA GLY A 539 1.71 -57.86 28.79
C GLY A 539 3.03 -58.34 29.40
N VAL A 540 3.13 -59.66 29.48
CA VAL A 540 4.26 -60.61 29.61
C VAL A 540 3.56 -61.96 29.83
N ASP A 541 4.06 -63.00 29.17
CA ASP A 541 3.64 -64.42 29.21
C ASP A 541 2.15 -64.74 28.92
#